data_AF-A0A759M9S9-F1
#
_entry.id   AF-A0A759M9S9-F1
#
_cell.length_a   1.000
_cell.length_b   1.000
_cell.length_c   1.000
_cell.angle_alpha   90.00
_cell.angle_beta   90.00
_cell.angle_gamma   90.00
#
_symmetry.space_group_name_H-M   'P 1'
#
loop_
_entity.id
_entity.type
_entity.pdbx_description
1 polymer ?
#
loop_
_entity_poly.entity_id
_entity_poly.type
_entity_poly.pdbx_seq_one_letter_code
_entity_poly.pdbx_strand_id
1 'polypeptide(L)'
;MPEAKRKTPTLPNDEIARKLESGKLWRRAICRWCYVLTKTEDVNVAEEIVQHIAWCRQQVPQKRHGELILSANDLRHIDRVARKLGCGPIVRHWIESSG
;
A
#
# COMPACT_ATOMS: atom_id res chain seq x y z
N MET A 1 -28.16 -28.73 -25.16
CA MET A 1 -26.84 -28.07 -25.25
C MET A 1 -26.30 -28.00 -23.83
N PRO A 2 -25.31 -28.81 -23.43
CA PRO A 2 -24.89 -28.82 -22.03
C PRO A 2 -24.10 -27.54 -21.72
N GLU A 3 -24.48 -26.91 -20.62
CA GLU A 3 -23.92 -25.67 -20.10
C GLU A 3 -22.44 -25.88 -19.77
N ALA A 4 -21.56 -25.24 -20.54
CA ALA A 4 -20.15 -25.16 -20.19
C ALA A 4 -20.04 -24.44 -18.84
N LYS A 5 -19.75 -25.20 -17.78
CA LYS A 5 -19.39 -24.69 -16.46
C LYS A 5 -18.34 -23.60 -16.66
N ARG A 6 -18.74 -22.33 -16.51
CA ARG A 6 -17.82 -21.19 -16.51
C ARG A 6 -16.84 -21.46 -15.38
N LYS A 7 -15.63 -21.90 -15.72
CA LYS A 7 -14.53 -21.94 -14.76
C LYS A 7 -14.39 -20.50 -14.31
N THR A 8 -14.73 -20.20 -13.05
CA THR A 8 -14.29 -18.97 -12.41
C THR A 8 -12.79 -18.91 -12.65
N PRO A 9 -12.29 -17.91 -13.39
CA PRO A 9 -10.86 -17.70 -13.43
C PRO A 9 -10.37 -17.58 -11.99
N THR A 10 -9.12 -17.95 -11.78
CA THR A 10 -8.51 -17.88 -10.46
C THR A 10 -7.36 -16.92 -10.59
N LEU A 11 -7.30 -15.93 -9.69
CA LEU A 11 -6.21 -14.97 -9.61
C LEU A 11 -4.86 -15.68 -9.81
N PRO A 12 -3.96 -15.13 -10.64
CA PRO A 12 -2.63 -15.69 -10.83
C PRO A 12 -1.94 -15.87 -9.48
N ASN A 13 -1.27 -17.00 -9.28
CA ASN A 13 -0.53 -17.24 -8.05
C ASN A 13 0.82 -16.50 -8.08
N ASP A 14 0.79 -15.17 -7.93
CA ASP A 14 1.99 -14.36 -7.77
C ASP A 14 2.43 -14.33 -6.29
N GLU A 15 3.43 -15.13 -5.96
CA GLU A 15 3.92 -15.25 -4.58
C GLU A 15 4.36 -13.91 -3.96
N ILE A 16 4.91 -13.01 -4.79
CA ILE A 16 5.38 -11.71 -4.32
C ILE A 16 4.19 -10.85 -3.93
N ALA A 17 3.16 -10.78 -4.77
CA ALA A 17 1.92 -10.06 -4.47
C ALA A 17 1.28 -10.61 -3.18
N ARG A 18 1.20 -11.94 -3.03
CA ARG A 18 0.65 -12.59 -1.84
C ARG A 18 1.46 -12.31 -0.57
N LYS A 19 2.80 -12.32 -0.64
CA LYS A 19 3.67 -11.92 0.48
C LYS A 19 3.50 -10.46 0.86
N LEU A 20 3.26 -9.57 -0.11
CA LEU A 20 3.00 -8.15 0.16
C LEU A 20 1.62 -7.94 0.81
N GLU A 21 0.60 -8.68 0.37
CA GLU A 21 -0.74 -8.67 0.98
C GLU A 21 -0.71 -9.17 2.42
N SER A 22 -0.05 -10.30 2.69
CA SER A 22 0.06 -10.83 4.06
C SER A 22 0.81 -9.88 4.99
N GLY A 23 1.80 -9.16 4.46
CA GLY A 23 2.51 -8.10 5.16
C GLY A 23 1.75 -6.77 5.26
N LYS A 24 0.49 -6.68 4.78
CA LYS A 24 -0.33 -5.45 4.74
C LYS A 24 0.34 -4.29 3.99
N LEU A 25 1.27 -4.60 3.07
CA LEU A 25 1.97 -3.62 2.24
C LEU A 25 1.14 -3.29 0.99
N TRP A 26 -0.11 -2.87 1.20
CA TRP A 26 -1.15 -2.78 0.18
C TRP A 26 -0.75 -1.96 -1.05
N ARG A 27 -0.08 -0.82 -0.87
CA ARG A 27 0.41 0.01 -2.00
C ARG A 27 1.41 -0.74 -2.88
N ARG A 28 2.31 -1.52 -2.26
CA ARG A 28 3.30 -2.32 -2.99
C ARG A 28 2.64 -3.53 -3.65
N ALA A 29 1.68 -4.16 -2.98
CA ALA A 29 0.88 -5.24 -3.55
C ALA A 29 0.13 -4.78 -4.81
N ILE A 30 -0.50 -3.61 -4.77
CA ILE A 30 -1.16 -2.99 -5.94
C ILE A 30 -0.19 -2.81 -7.10
N CYS A 31 0.99 -2.23 -6.85
CA CYS A 31 1.99 -2.07 -7.91
C CYS A 31 2.42 -3.42 -8.50
N ARG A 32 2.56 -4.46 -7.67
CA ARG A 32 2.89 -5.80 -8.14
C ARG A 32 1.76 -6.38 -9.00
N TRP A 33 0.51 -6.23 -8.60
CA TRP A 33 -0.64 -6.66 -9.40
C TRP A 33 -0.77 -5.89 -10.72
N CYS A 34 -0.48 -4.59 -10.75
CA CYS A 34 -0.40 -3.84 -12.00
C CYS A 34 0.69 -4.41 -12.93
N TYR A 35 1.84 -4.82 -12.39
CA TYR A 35 2.86 -5.50 -13.19
C TYR A 35 2.35 -6.84 -13.74
N VAL A 36 1.74 -7.68 -12.91
CA VAL A 36 1.15 -8.96 -13.34
C VAL A 36 0.11 -8.74 -14.44
N LEU A 37 -0.75 -7.72 -14.28
CA LEU A 37 -1.74 -7.33 -15.28
C LEU A 37 -1.09 -7.03 -16.64
N THR A 38 0.01 -6.26 -16.68
CA THR A 38 0.71 -5.96 -17.94
C THR A 38 1.36 -7.15 -18.62
N LYS A 39 1.52 -8.27 -17.90
CA LYS A 39 2.05 -9.54 -18.43
C LYS A 39 0.97 -10.56 -18.73
N THR A 40 -0.30 -10.23 -18.45
CA THR A 40 -1.42 -11.15 -18.60
C THR A 40 -2.07 -10.94 -19.96
N GLU A 41 -2.10 -11.98 -20.79
CA GLU A 41 -2.73 -11.97 -22.12
C GLU A 41 -4.20 -12.40 -22.08
N ASP A 42 -4.60 -13.22 -21.10
CA ASP A 42 -5.98 -13.66 -20.93
C ASP A 42 -6.85 -12.55 -20.34
N VAL A 43 -7.85 -12.12 -21.11
CA VAL A 43 -8.79 -11.04 -20.75
C VAL A 43 -9.57 -11.36 -19.48
N ASN A 44 -9.98 -12.62 -19.26
CA ASN A 44 -10.75 -12.98 -18.06
C ASN A 44 -9.88 -12.89 -16.81
N VAL A 45 -8.62 -13.32 -16.92
CA VAL A 45 -7.65 -13.22 -15.82
C VAL A 45 -7.28 -11.76 -15.56
N ALA A 46 -7.14 -10.95 -16.61
CA ALA A 46 -6.89 -9.52 -16.50
C ALA A 46 -8.02 -8.80 -15.75
N GLU A 47 -9.28 -9.14 -16.03
CA GLU A 47 -10.44 -8.58 -15.32
C GLU A 47 -10.40 -8.89 -13.82
N GLU A 48 -10.07 -10.13 -13.45
CA GLU A 48 -9.93 -10.51 -12.03
C GLU A 48 -8.80 -9.77 -11.34
N ILE A 49 -7.65 -9.61 -12.01
CA ILE A 49 -6.54 -8.82 -11.46
C ILE A 49 -7.00 -7.38 -11.21
N VAL A 50 -7.78 -6.78 -12.12
CA VAL A 50 -8.31 -5.41 -11.94
C VAL A 50 -9.27 -5.33 -10.76
N GLN A 51 -10.18 -6.28 -10.61
CA GLN A 51 -11.09 -6.36 -9.46
C GLN A 51 -10.31 -6.52 -8.15
N HIS A 52 -9.26 -7.35 -8.16
CA HIS A 52 -8.41 -7.57 -6.99
C HIS A 52 -7.56 -6.34 -6.64
N ILE A 53 -7.06 -5.61 -7.65
CA ILE A 53 -6.43 -4.30 -7.44
C ILE A 53 -7.39 -3.33 -6.76
N ALA A 54 -8.66 -3.28 -7.19
CA ALA A 54 -9.67 -2.43 -6.57
C ALA A 54 -9.91 -2.82 -5.10
N TRP A 55 -9.98 -4.11 -4.80
CA TRP A 55 -10.06 -4.61 -3.42
C TRP A 55 -8.82 -4.21 -2.59
N CYS A 56 -7.60 -4.42 -3.11
CA CYS A 56 -6.37 -4.00 -2.43
C CYS A 56 -6.33 -2.48 -2.17
N ARG A 57 -6.87 -1.65 -3.08
CA ARG A 57 -6.96 -0.20 -2.90
C ARG A 57 -7.83 0.19 -1.71
N GLN A 58 -8.93 -0.53 -1.48
CA GLN A 58 -9.79 -0.31 -0.31
C GLN A 58 -9.08 -0.63 1.01
N GLN A 59 -8.09 -1.53 0.99
CA GLN A 59 -7.27 -1.87 2.16
C GLN A 59 -6.18 -0.83 2.46
N VAL A 60 -5.84 0.04 1.50
CA VAL A 60 -4.84 1.10 1.72
C VAL A 60 -5.42 2.08 2.75
N PRO A 61 -4.74 2.29 3.90
CA PRO A 61 -5.18 3.28 4.87
C PRO A 61 -5.35 4.64 4.18
N GLN A 62 -6.55 5.20 4.26
CA GLN A 62 -6.80 6.54 3.74
C GLN A 62 -6.00 7.52 4.60
N LYS A 63 -5.10 8.26 3.95
CA LYS A 63 -4.37 9.33 4.60
C LYS A 63 -5.40 10.41 4.93
N ARG A 64 -5.63 10.74 6.21
CA ARG A 64 -6.51 11.85 6.55
C ARG A 64 -5.90 13.13 5.95
N HIS A 65 -6.72 13.95 5.30
CA HIS A 65 -6.28 15.27 4.85
C HIS A 65 -5.72 16.04 6.06
N GLY A 66 -4.47 16.50 5.97
CA GLY A 66 -3.76 17.17 7.07
C GLY A 66 -2.88 16.27 7.94
N GLU A 67 -2.92 14.95 7.80
CA GLU A 67 -2.11 14.05 8.62
C GLU A 67 -0.70 13.86 8.02
N LEU A 68 0.26 14.59 8.59
CA LEU A 68 1.68 14.43 8.27
C LEU A 68 2.22 13.20 9.02
N ILE A 69 2.21 12.05 8.36
CA ILE A 69 2.86 10.84 8.90
C ILE A 69 4.37 10.99 8.69
N LEU A 70 5.06 11.43 9.75
CA LEU A 70 6.52 11.50 9.78
C LEU A 70 7.08 10.11 10.12
N SER A 71 7.99 9.61 9.30
CA SER A 71 8.74 8.40 9.64
C SER A 71 9.72 8.66 10.78
N ALA A 72 10.21 7.61 11.43
CA ALA A 72 11.25 7.73 12.45
C ALA A 72 12.51 8.45 11.94
N ASN A 73 12.82 8.35 10.64
CA ASN A 73 13.93 9.08 10.03
C ASN A 73 13.62 10.56 9.84
N ASP A 74 12.39 10.91 9.48
CA ASP A 74 11.96 12.30 9.35
C ASP A 74 12.02 12.99 10.72
N LEU A 75 11.58 12.30 11.77
CA LEU A 75 11.68 12.78 13.16
C LEU A 75 13.14 13.04 13.58
N ARG A 76 14.05 12.08 13.31
CA ARG A 76 15.49 12.26 13.59
C ARG A 76 16.10 13.42 12.81
N HIS A 77 15.66 13.63 11.58
CA HIS A 77 16.12 14.74 10.76
C HIS A 77 15.66 16.08 11.35
N ILE A 78 14.39 16.20 11.73
CA ILE A 78 13.82 17.39 12.35
C ILE A 78 14.56 17.74 13.65
N ASP A 79 14.76 16.78 14.55
CA ASP A 79 15.50 17.02 15.80
C ASP A 79 16.96 17.43 15.55
N ARG A 80 17.61 16.87 14.51
CA ARG A 80 18.97 17.27 14.13
C ARG A 80 19.01 18.72 13.67
N VAL A 81 18.03 19.15 12.87
CA VAL A 81 17.93 20.53 12.38
C VAL A 81 17.62 21.48 13.53
N ALA A 82 16.68 21.13 14.41
CA ALA A 82 16.33 21.92 15.58
C ALA A 82 17.56 22.22 16.46
N ARG A 83 18.36 21.19 16.77
CA ARG A 83 19.61 21.36 17.53
C ARG A 83 20.60 22.31 16.86
N LYS A 84 20.72 22.27 15.54
CA LYS A 84 21.60 23.20 14.78
C LYS A 84 21.12 24.64 14.90
N LEU A 85 19.82 24.86 15.04
CA LEU A 85 19.20 26.17 15.20
C LEU A 85 19.19 26.65 16.67
N GLY A 86 19.78 25.88 17.60
CA GLY A 86 19.75 26.18 19.03
C GLY A 86 18.44 25.84 19.72
N CYS A 87 17.49 25.24 19.00
CA CYS A 87 16.27 24.70 19.59
C CYS A 87 16.57 23.28 20.12
N GLY A 88 16.09 22.94 21.32
CA GLY A 88 16.21 21.58 21.85
C GLY A 88 15.52 20.53 20.97
N PRO A 89 15.52 19.23 21.34
CA PRO A 89 14.71 18.23 20.64
C PRO A 89 13.24 18.61 20.72
N ILE A 90 12.63 18.93 19.58
CA ILE A 90 11.26 19.46 19.48
C ILE A 90 10.23 18.37 19.21
N VAL A 91 10.65 17.25 18.61
CA VAL A 91 9.73 16.18 18.21
C VAL A 91 8.96 15.62 19.41
N ARG A 92 9.61 15.50 20.56
CA ARG A 92 8.99 14.96 21.78
C ARG A 92 7.86 15.84 22.32
N HIS A 93 7.96 17.16 22.15
CA HIS A 93 6.98 18.13 22.65
C HIS A 93 5.81 18.33 21.68
N TRP A 94 5.99 18.09 20.38
CA TRP A 94 4.92 18.22 19.39
C TRP A 94 3.88 17.08 19.44
N ILE A 95 4.28 15.89 19.90
CA ILE A 95 3.39 14.73 20.00
C ILE A 95 2.40 14.87 21.18
N GLU A 96 2.78 15.56 22.25
CA GLU A 96 1.94 15.71 23.46
C GLU A 96 0.82 16.76 23.31
N SER A 97 0.94 17.75 22.41
CA SER A 97 -0.07 18.82 22.25
C SER A 97 -1.19 18.51 21.24
N SER A 98 -1.22 17.29 20.68
CA SER A 98 -2.23 16.86 19.70
C SER A 98 -3.27 15.89 20.28
N GLY A 99 -3.32 15.76 21.63
CA GLY A 99 -4.29 14.95 22.36
C GLY A 99 -5.42 15.77 22.96
#